data_AF-A0A068T071-F1
#
_entry.id   AF-A0A068T071-F1
#
_cell.length_a   1.000
_cell.length_b   1.000
_cell.length_c   1.000
_cell.angle_alpha   90.00
_cell.angle_beta   90.00
_cell.angle_gamma   90.00
#
_symmetry.space_group_name_H-M   'P 1'
#
loop_
_entity.id
_entity.type
_entity.pdbx_description
1 polymer ?
#
loop_
_entity_poly.entity_id
_entity_poly.type
_entity_poly.pdbx_seq_one_letter_code
_entity_poly.pdbx_strand_id
1 'polypeptide(L)'
;MLRSSLMSAATIFVALNASSALGQTTGKPIVNKGTPTPECSARVNVDRNGELPGYVAEWDGKKVCLPFTLTNQLLPLGVSPDDFYIKDFSDVRIREKWAACKSDPACAEKTLTAAKGFAKFEPRDTGTVDKKGAIDFDGTVDLTTIRRPAYFGSGPYTEAIASADTRTFIVEFTAPRDSFEQQHLKLTGDIKLRGWYIRGEGVADDTGKKTRGLVIMNNGGGSEFTAIDNPKTAPFTVDKTSGDYSPAKNDDVTEEPGIRYWRGFLSDLNAAGFDVLITDRRGNGISGGRNGFNTAEQANDIFRELDQLETGKGLRVLGPDGKESEGDTAAKALRDGASFRDIPVIVGGYSRGSYATQWFMHKNFVENCNYDLAKPTCSKAVGLQNIKGAILYGPNSAGLGYRLAGHDAVEGALRVALNTTYYVDSVVPANVDKWPGLQIIKGTWDYVEGLEGSLDTYRRAKGLKDISVFLGPHILQTQNPANMKFAGQRMVAFASAAILGKKEVTGAVNPKDLKELVTSAPHIWELSTAISAEN
;
A
#
# COMPACT_ATOMS: atom_id res chain seq x y z
N MET A 1 -18.59 22.93 -36.26
CA MET A 1 -17.60 23.91 -35.77
C MET A 1 -18.05 24.44 -34.42
N LEU A 2 -17.65 23.82 -33.33
CA LEU A 2 -17.62 24.45 -32.00
C LEU A 2 -16.54 23.72 -31.21
N ARG A 3 -15.63 24.54 -30.67
CA ARG A 3 -14.29 24.18 -30.22
C ARG A 3 -14.34 23.34 -28.95
N SER A 4 -13.52 22.29 -28.94
CA SER A 4 -13.20 21.49 -27.76
C SER A 4 -12.38 22.31 -26.78
N SER A 5 -12.88 22.47 -25.56
CA SER A 5 -12.11 23.03 -24.46
C SER A 5 -11.34 21.89 -23.79
N LEU A 6 -10.03 21.81 -24.08
CA LEU A 6 -9.06 21.09 -23.28
C LEU A 6 -9.04 21.71 -21.88
N MET A 7 -9.70 21.05 -20.91
CA MET A 7 -9.40 21.28 -19.51
C MET A 7 -8.22 20.40 -19.13
N SER A 8 -7.03 21.00 -19.05
CA SER A 8 -5.90 20.38 -18.35
C SER A 8 -6.35 20.01 -16.94
N ALA A 9 -6.20 18.74 -16.60
CA ALA A 9 -6.34 18.24 -15.25
C ALA A 9 -5.31 18.94 -14.36
N ALA A 10 -5.75 19.94 -13.60
CA ALA A 10 -5.00 20.41 -12.46
C ALA A 10 -5.07 19.30 -11.40
N THR A 11 -4.06 18.42 -11.41
CA THR A 11 -3.78 17.53 -10.29
C THR A 11 -3.56 18.45 -9.09
N ILE A 12 -4.59 18.57 -8.24
CA ILE A 12 -4.45 19.20 -6.93
C ILE A 12 -3.52 18.27 -6.16
N PHE A 13 -2.21 18.52 -6.27
CA PHE A 13 -1.30 18.38 -5.17
C PHE A 13 -2.02 19.08 -4.01
N VAL A 14 -2.44 18.30 -3.01
CA VAL A 14 -2.56 18.88 -1.69
C VAL A 14 -1.17 19.45 -1.45
N ALA A 15 -1.08 20.78 -1.49
CA ALA A 15 0.14 21.50 -1.18
C ALA A 15 0.48 21.15 0.27
N LEU A 16 1.28 20.11 0.44
CA LEU A 16 2.06 19.83 1.65
C LEU A 16 3.21 20.85 1.70
N ASN A 17 2.88 22.13 1.60
CA ASN A 17 3.81 23.23 1.69
C ASN A 17 3.18 24.35 2.52
N ALA A 18 3.22 24.14 3.83
CA ALA A 18 3.60 25.16 4.81
C ALA A 18 3.65 24.51 6.20
N SER A 19 4.67 23.68 6.41
CA SER A 19 5.37 23.63 7.69
C SER A 19 6.88 23.48 7.43
N SER A 20 7.38 24.14 6.39
CA SER A 20 8.77 24.54 6.30
C SER A 20 8.94 25.81 7.14
N ALA A 21 9.11 25.62 8.45
CA ALA A 21 9.78 26.52 9.41
C ALA A 21 9.25 26.31 10.85
N LEU A 22 9.38 25.09 11.38
CA LEU A 22 10.20 25.03 12.58
C LEU A 22 11.60 24.81 12.05
N GLY A 23 12.33 25.90 11.83
CA GLY A 23 13.77 25.80 11.75
C GLY A 23 14.20 25.02 12.99
N GLN A 24 14.75 23.82 12.79
CA GLN A 24 15.57 23.20 13.81
C GLN A 24 16.81 24.08 13.91
N THR A 25 16.67 25.15 14.69
CA THR A 25 17.75 25.86 15.33
C THR A 25 18.63 24.83 16.01
N THR A 26 19.86 24.64 15.51
CA THR A 26 21.07 24.21 16.24
C THR A 26 20.84 23.35 17.51
N GLY A 27 20.08 22.26 17.36
CA GLY A 27 19.69 21.38 18.46
C GLY A 27 19.76 19.93 18.02
N LYS A 28 20.10 19.04 18.95
CA LYS A 28 20.12 17.60 18.68
C LYS A 28 18.71 17.13 18.29
N PRO A 29 18.56 16.24 17.29
CA PRO A 29 17.27 15.64 16.95
C PRO A 29 16.59 15.05 18.19
N ILE A 30 15.30 15.34 18.38
CA ILE A 30 14.54 14.86 19.53
C ILE A 30 13.83 13.57 19.12
N VAL A 31 14.06 12.51 19.90
CA VAL A 31 13.45 11.18 19.73
C VAL A 31 12.69 10.78 20.99
N ASN A 32 11.83 9.77 20.88
CA ASN A 32 11.19 9.16 22.04
C ASN A 32 12.23 8.62 23.03
N LYS A 33 11.90 8.66 24.33
CA LYS A 33 12.73 8.04 25.37
C LYS A 33 12.94 6.56 25.05
N GLY A 34 14.19 6.11 25.06
CA GLY A 34 14.56 4.72 24.75
C GLY A 34 14.87 4.46 23.27
N THR A 35 14.62 5.43 22.38
CA THR A 35 15.14 5.41 21.02
C THR A 35 16.59 5.91 21.02
N PRO A 36 17.54 5.22 20.36
CA PRO A 36 18.90 5.72 20.19
C PRO A 36 18.91 7.14 19.59
N THR A 37 19.78 8.01 20.09
CA THR A 37 19.91 9.37 19.53
C THR A 37 20.61 9.28 18.17
N PRO A 38 20.11 9.97 17.12
CA PRO A 38 20.82 10.07 15.85
C PRO A 38 22.23 10.66 16.02
N GLU A 39 23.16 10.18 15.21
CA GLU A 39 24.61 10.40 15.35
C GLU A 39 25.18 11.33 14.29
N CYS A 40 24.47 11.49 13.18
CA CYS A 40 24.89 12.25 12.00
C CYS A 40 23.67 12.83 11.27
N SER A 41 23.91 13.60 10.22
CA SER A 41 22.89 13.96 9.23
C SER A 41 23.38 13.65 7.81
N ALA A 42 22.43 13.42 6.91
CA ALA A 42 22.71 13.31 5.48
C ALA A 42 21.61 14.00 4.68
N ARG A 43 22.01 14.67 3.59
CA ARG A 43 21.07 15.18 2.60
C ARG A 43 20.40 14.01 1.88
N VAL A 44 19.08 14.06 1.81
CA VAL A 44 18.27 13.24 0.92
C VAL A 44 17.53 14.14 -0.06
N ASN A 45 17.31 13.61 -1.26
CA ASN A 45 16.68 14.36 -2.34
C ASN A 45 15.16 14.16 -2.33
N VAL A 46 14.60 13.25 -3.13
CA VAL A 46 13.13 13.18 -3.29
C VAL A 46 12.39 12.91 -1.96
N ASP A 47 11.17 13.47 -1.84
CA ASP A 47 10.26 13.56 -0.68
C ASP A 47 10.67 14.55 0.44
N ARG A 48 11.94 14.93 0.51
CA ARG A 48 12.46 15.70 1.66
C ARG A 48 13.28 16.92 1.28
N ASN A 49 14.09 16.83 0.22
CA ASN A 49 14.96 17.88 -0.31
C ASN A 49 15.77 18.59 0.79
N GLY A 50 16.38 17.81 1.67
CA GLY A 50 17.00 18.37 2.87
C GLY A 50 17.78 17.37 3.69
N GLU A 51 18.39 17.88 4.75
CA GLU A 51 19.12 17.08 5.74
C GLU A 51 18.14 16.28 6.60
N LEU A 52 18.40 14.99 6.74
CA LEU A 52 17.73 14.13 7.72
C LEU A 52 18.74 13.63 8.76
N PRO A 53 18.28 13.42 10.01
CA PRO A 53 19.08 12.73 11.00
C PRO A 53 19.33 11.28 10.58
N GLY A 54 20.45 10.72 11.01
CA GLY A 54 20.86 9.37 10.68
C GLY A 54 21.73 8.70 11.74
N TYR A 55 22.04 7.43 11.50
CA TYR A 55 23.00 6.67 12.29
C TYR A 55 24.27 6.42 11.47
N VAL A 56 25.41 6.37 12.15
CA VAL A 56 26.67 6.05 11.50
C VAL A 56 26.76 4.53 11.33
N ALA A 57 26.98 4.10 10.09
CA ALA A 57 27.33 2.73 9.72
C ALA A 57 28.74 2.69 9.12
N GLU A 58 29.34 1.51 9.04
CA GLU A 58 30.60 1.29 8.34
C GLU A 58 30.36 0.49 7.06
N TRP A 59 30.66 1.10 5.91
CA TRP A 59 30.54 0.50 4.58
C TRP A 59 31.89 0.54 3.89
N ASP A 60 32.42 -0.61 3.49
CA ASP A 60 33.72 -0.75 2.83
C ASP A 60 34.85 0.02 3.54
N GLY A 61 34.87 -0.04 4.88
CA GLY A 61 35.85 0.65 5.72
C GLY A 61 35.64 2.16 5.87
N LYS A 62 34.54 2.71 5.35
CA LYS A 62 34.17 4.13 5.47
C LYS A 62 32.97 4.31 6.39
N LYS A 63 33.00 5.37 7.20
CA LYS A 63 31.83 5.79 7.97
C LYS A 63 30.83 6.47 7.04
N VAL A 64 29.59 5.99 7.03
CA VAL A 64 28.48 6.53 6.21
C VAL A 64 27.32 6.88 7.13
N CYS A 65 26.67 8.01 6.88
CA CYS A 65 25.46 8.39 7.59
C CYS A 65 24.23 7.83 6.91
N LEU A 66 23.43 7.04 7.62
CA LEU A 66 22.21 6.42 7.08
C LEU A 66 20.98 7.19 7.58
N PRO A 67 20.33 7.99 6.71
CA PRO A 67 19.24 8.87 7.10
C PRO A 67 17.93 8.10 7.30
N PHE A 68 17.07 8.64 8.15
CA PHE A 68 15.72 8.13 8.34
C PHE A 68 14.72 9.23 8.73
N THR A 69 13.43 8.97 8.50
CA THR A 69 12.35 9.85 8.96
C THR A 69 11.99 9.52 10.42
N LEU A 70 12.10 10.53 11.29
CA LEU A 70 11.63 10.50 12.68
C LEU A 70 10.11 10.44 12.78
N THR A 71 9.58 9.92 13.90
CA THR A 71 8.15 10.05 14.22
C THR A 71 7.74 11.52 14.36
N ASN A 72 6.54 11.86 13.88
CA ASN A 72 6.01 13.23 13.93
C ASN A 72 5.44 13.60 15.30
N GLN A 73 5.01 12.60 16.07
CA GLN A 73 4.37 12.79 17.38
C GLN A 73 5.15 12.03 18.44
N LEU A 74 5.90 12.76 19.25
CA LEU A 74 6.65 12.23 20.39
C LEU A 74 5.71 11.95 21.57
N LEU A 75 6.13 11.01 22.42
CA LEU A 75 5.45 10.71 23.67
C LEU A 75 5.42 11.94 24.59
N PRO A 76 4.23 12.34 25.07
CA PRO A 76 4.14 13.35 26.13
C PRO A 76 4.87 12.89 27.40
N LEU A 77 5.45 13.84 28.13
CA LEU A 77 6.21 13.54 29.35
C LEU A 77 5.33 12.82 30.38
N GLY A 78 5.80 11.67 30.87
CA GLY A 78 5.10 10.89 31.89
C GLY A 78 3.93 10.05 31.38
N VAL A 79 3.66 10.05 30.08
CA VAL A 79 2.59 9.24 29.46
C VAL A 79 3.17 7.94 28.89
N SER A 80 2.47 6.82 29.10
CA SER A 80 2.90 5.53 28.59
C SER A 80 2.69 5.42 27.06
N PRO A 81 3.46 4.58 26.34
CA PRO A 81 3.24 4.35 24.92
C PRO A 81 1.82 3.86 24.59
N ASP A 82 1.24 3.00 25.42
CA ASP A 82 -0.11 2.48 25.18
C ASP A 82 -1.19 3.53 25.49
N ASP A 83 -1.00 4.40 26.49
CA ASP A 83 -1.93 5.51 26.72
C ASP A 83 -1.93 6.49 25.55
N PHE A 84 -0.74 6.83 25.03
CA PHE A 84 -0.66 7.79 23.92
C PHE A 84 -0.98 7.15 22.58
N TYR A 85 -0.15 6.23 22.09
CA TYR A 85 -0.26 5.70 20.72
C TYR A 85 -1.43 4.75 20.52
N ILE A 86 -1.94 4.11 21.58
CA ILE A 86 -3.09 3.22 21.50
C ILE A 86 -4.38 3.92 21.93
N LYS A 87 -4.50 4.34 23.19
CA LYS A 87 -5.78 4.82 23.71
C LYS A 87 -6.24 6.11 23.02
N ASP A 88 -5.37 7.11 22.85
CA ASP A 88 -5.72 8.44 22.33
C ASP A 88 -5.95 8.51 20.80
N PHE A 89 -5.77 7.40 20.08
CA PHE A 89 -5.98 7.31 18.63
C PHE A 89 -6.97 6.21 18.22
N SER A 90 -7.81 5.74 19.15
CA SER A 90 -8.90 4.80 18.87
C SER A 90 -10.07 5.44 18.09
N ASP A 91 -10.92 4.65 17.43
CA ASP A 91 -12.13 5.15 16.73
C ASP A 91 -12.99 6.09 17.60
N VAL A 92 -13.22 5.72 18.86
CA VAL A 92 -13.96 6.57 19.81
C VAL A 92 -13.28 7.92 19.99
N ARG A 93 -11.96 7.92 20.22
CA ARG A 93 -11.21 9.15 20.47
C ARG A 93 -11.11 10.06 19.26
N ILE A 94 -10.93 9.52 18.07
CA ILE A 94 -10.86 10.36 16.86
C ILE A 94 -12.22 10.98 16.54
N ARG A 95 -13.33 10.29 16.83
CA ARG A 95 -14.69 10.86 16.74
C ARG A 95 -14.91 11.96 17.77
N GLU A 96 -14.46 11.77 19.00
CA GLU A 96 -14.49 12.81 20.05
C GLU A 96 -13.69 14.06 19.63
N LYS A 97 -12.47 13.87 19.09
CA LYS A 97 -11.63 14.96 18.58
C LYS A 97 -12.31 15.73 17.45
N TRP A 98 -12.95 15.04 16.51
CA TRP A 98 -13.76 15.69 15.48
C TRP A 98 -14.96 16.43 16.07
N ALA A 99 -15.70 15.84 17.01
CA ALA A 99 -16.83 16.48 17.66
C ALA A 99 -16.44 17.77 18.39
N ALA A 100 -15.30 17.76 19.10
CA ALA A 100 -14.73 18.94 19.72
C ALA A 100 -14.33 20.00 18.68
N CYS A 101 -13.59 19.61 17.64
CA CYS A 101 -13.20 20.50 16.55
C CYS A 101 -14.41 21.13 15.85
N LYS A 102 -15.50 20.38 15.69
CA LYS A 102 -16.73 20.85 15.05
C LYS A 102 -17.43 22.00 15.80
N SER A 103 -17.19 22.15 17.10
CA SER A 103 -17.73 23.28 17.89
C SER A 103 -17.02 24.61 17.64
N ASP A 104 -15.85 24.59 17.01
CA ASP A 104 -15.14 25.78 16.54
C ASP A 104 -15.25 25.89 15.01
N PRO A 105 -15.90 26.94 14.46
CA PRO A 105 -16.05 27.11 13.02
C PRO A 105 -14.73 27.06 12.23
N ALA A 106 -13.65 27.62 12.76
CA ALA A 106 -12.35 27.65 12.06
C ALA A 106 -11.70 26.26 12.02
N CYS A 107 -11.76 25.52 13.13
CA CYS A 107 -11.29 24.14 13.18
C CYS A 107 -12.13 23.24 12.26
N ALA A 108 -13.45 23.38 12.30
CA ALA A 108 -14.39 22.61 11.50
C ALA A 108 -14.14 22.80 10.00
N GLU A 109 -14.01 24.04 9.54
CA GLU A 109 -13.76 24.37 8.14
C GLU A 109 -12.42 23.80 7.65
N LYS A 110 -11.33 24.02 8.41
CA LYS A 110 -9.99 23.51 8.07
C LYS A 110 -9.99 21.98 7.96
N THR A 111 -10.54 21.31 8.98
CA THR A 111 -10.52 19.85 9.06
C THR A 111 -11.42 19.21 7.99
N LEU A 112 -12.60 19.77 7.75
CA LEU A 112 -13.50 19.26 6.72
C LEU A 112 -12.94 19.50 5.31
N THR A 113 -12.24 20.62 5.09
CA THR A 113 -11.55 20.88 3.81
C THR A 113 -10.45 19.84 3.56
N ALA A 114 -9.64 19.52 4.58
CA ALA A 114 -8.66 18.45 4.48
C ALA A 114 -9.32 17.07 4.24
N ALA A 115 -10.39 16.75 4.96
CA ALA A 115 -11.12 15.49 4.80
C ALA A 115 -11.73 15.33 3.40
N LYS A 116 -12.31 16.39 2.81
CA LYS A 116 -12.83 16.36 1.44
C LYS A 116 -11.77 16.00 0.39
N GLY A 117 -10.48 16.23 0.68
CA GLY A 117 -9.37 15.78 -0.14
C GLY A 117 -9.31 14.25 -0.34
N PHE A 118 -9.89 13.49 0.60
CA PHE A 118 -9.99 12.02 0.57
C PHE A 118 -11.41 11.52 0.23
N ALA A 119 -12.34 12.41 -0.14
CA ALA A 119 -13.70 12.08 -0.53
C ALA A 119 -14.03 12.63 -1.92
N LYS A 120 -13.17 12.31 -2.89
CA LYS A 120 -13.25 12.80 -4.27
C LYS A 120 -13.06 11.68 -5.29
N PHE A 121 -13.37 12.01 -6.55
CA PHE A 121 -13.06 11.18 -7.69
C PHE A 121 -11.54 11.04 -7.88
N GLU A 122 -11.07 9.83 -8.17
CA GLU A 122 -9.70 9.58 -8.60
C GLU A 122 -9.66 9.47 -10.13
N PRO A 123 -8.94 10.37 -10.82
CA PRO A 123 -8.68 10.25 -12.25
C PRO A 123 -8.06 8.90 -12.61
N ARG A 124 -8.31 8.45 -13.84
CA ARG A 124 -7.80 7.18 -14.36
C ARG A 124 -6.69 7.43 -15.37
N ASP A 125 -5.55 6.79 -15.16
CA ASP A 125 -4.34 7.00 -15.97
C ASP A 125 -4.17 5.92 -17.06
N THR A 126 -4.67 4.71 -16.81
CA THR A 126 -4.68 3.60 -17.77
C THR A 126 -5.47 3.99 -19.01
N GLY A 127 -4.82 3.96 -20.17
CA GLY A 127 -5.45 4.32 -21.44
C GLY A 127 -5.22 5.76 -21.87
N THR A 128 -4.48 6.56 -21.09
CA THR A 128 -4.19 7.96 -21.43
C THR A 128 -3.10 8.08 -22.50
N VAL A 129 -2.11 7.18 -22.51
CA VAL A 129 -1.03 7.13 -23.50
C VAL A 129 -1.35 6.18 -24.66
N ASP A 130 -1.74 4.94 -24.36
CA ASP A 130 -2.16 3.94 -25.35
C ASP A 130 -3.61 3.51 -25.07
N LYS A 131 -4.50 3.68 -26.04
CA LYS A 131 -5.93 3.34 -25.87
C LYS A 131 -6.20 1.86 -25.62
N LYS A 132 -5.26 0.95 -25.91
CA LYS A 132 -5.39 -0.44 -25.45
C LYS A 132 -5.44 -0.46 -23.92
N GLY A 133 -6.47 -1.08 -23.33
CA GLY A 133 -6.69 -1.06 -21.87
C GLY A 133 -7.55 0.09 -21.36
N ALA A 134 -7.87 1.10 -22.19
CA ALA A 134 -8.86 2.10 -21.85
C ALA A 134 -10.26 1.46 -21.86
N ILE A 135 -10.98 1.54 -20.74
CA ILE A 135 -12.31 0.94 -20.61
C ILE A 135 -13.30 1.92 -19.97
N ASP A 136 -14.59 1.71 -20.21
CA ASP A 136 -15.65 2.29 -19.40
C ASP A 136 -15.74 1.54 -18.08
N PHE A 137 -15.14 2.10 -17.02
CA PHE A 137 -15.03 1.44 -15.72
C PHE A 137 -16.39 1.17 -15.04
N ASP A 138 -17.43 1.93 -15.38
CA ASP A 138 -18.80 1.74 -14.86
C ASP A 138 -19.68 0.87 -15.79
N GLY A 139 -19.25 0.68 -17.04
CA GLY A 139 -19.99 -0.07 -18.04
C GLY A 139 -19.75 -1.58 -18.01
N THR A 140 -20.45 -2.28 -18.91
CA THR A 140 -20.14 -3.66 -19.28
C THR A 140 -18.86 -3.65 -20.12
N VAL A 141 -17.83 -4.33 -19.61
CA VAL A 141 -16.50 -4.35 -20.22
C VAL A 141 -16.27 -5.65 -20.96
N ASP A 142 -15.72 -5.58 -22.16
CA ASP A 142 -15.12 -6.73 -22.84
C ASP A 142 -13.75 -7.01 -22.17
N LEU A 143 -13.63 -8.13 -21.47
CA LEU A 143 -12.41 -8.48 -20.72
C LEU A 143 -11.18 -8.64 -21.63
N THR A 144 -11.36 -8.87 -22.94
CA THR A 144 -10.25 -8.97 -23.90
C THR A 144 -9.53 -7.65 -24.14
N THR A 145 -10.18 -6.52 -23.79
CA THR A 145 -9.62 -5.18 -23.96
C THR A 145 -8.64 -4.79 -22.84
N ILE A 146 -8.69 -5.49 -21.70
CA ILE A 146 -7.79 -5.26 -20.55
C ILE A 146 -6.39 -5.75 -20.92
N ARG A 147 -5.38 -4.90 -20.67
CA ARG A 147 -3.97 -5.27 -20.88
C ARG A 147 -3.65 -6.51 -20.06
N ARG A 148 -3.06 -7.51 -20.71
CA ARG A 148 -2.53 -8.73 -20.08
C ARG A 148 -1.02 -8.57 -19.81
N PRO A 149 -0.39 -9.44 -18.99
CA PRO A 149 1.05 -9.37 -18.75
C PRO A 149 1.92 -9.30 -20.01
N ALA A 150 1.57 -10.01 -21.09
CA ALA A 150 2.33 -9.99 -22.35
C ALA A 150 2.45 -8.59 -22.98
N TYR A 151 1.49 -7.68 -22.71
CA TYR A 151 1.58 -6.28 -23.16
C TYR A 151 2.86 -5.61 -22.63
N PHE A 152 3.17 -5.84 -21.35
CA PHE A 152 4.33 -5.26 -20.67
C PHE A 152 5.65 -5.98 -21.01
N GLY A 153 5.62 -7.12 -21.69
CA GLY A 153 6.82 -7.78 -22.21
C GLY A 153 7.31 -7.19 -23.53
N SER A 154 6.44 -6.48 -24.24
CA SER A 154 6.77 -5.86 -25.52
C SER A 154 7.70 -4.66 -25.31
N GLY A 155 8.59 -4.41 -26.28
CA GLY A 155 9.42 -3.20 -26.26
C GLY A 155 8.56 -1.94 -26.29
N PRO A 156 8.88 -0.89 -25.50
CA PRO A 156 10.13 -0.71 -24.75
C PRO A 156 10.11 -1.23 -23.29
N TYR A 157 9.01 -1.83 -22.82
CA TYR A 157 8.79 -2.10 -21.40
C TYR A 157 9.62 -3.29 -20.88
N THR A 158 9.65 -4.40 -21.62
CA THR A 158 10.49 -5.60 -21.33
C THR A 158 10.33 -6.15 -19.91
N GLU A 159 9.14 -6.07 -19.34
CA GLU A 159 8.88 -6.47 -17.95
C GLU A 159 8.75 -7.98 -17.78
N ALA A 160 9.33 -8.51 -16.70
CA ALA A 160 9.39 -9.95 -16.40
C ALA A 160 8.01 -10.60 -16.21
N ILE A 161 7.00 -9.82 -15.79
CA ILE A 161 5.62 -10.27 -15.58
C ILE A 161 5.03 -10.93 -16.83
N ALA A 162 5.49 -10.55 -18.03
CA ALA A 162 5.04 -11.12 -19.30
C ALA A 162 5.24 -12.64 -19.40
N SER A 163 6.22 -13.19 -18.68
CA SER A 163 6.45 -14.65 -18.61
C SER A 163 5.28 -15.43 -17.99
N ALA A 164 4.36 -14.75 -17.32
CA ALA A 164 3.19 -15.34 -16.69
C ALA A 164 1.89 -15.26 -17.53
N ASP A 165 1.96 -14.70 -18.76
CA ASP A 165 0.75 -14.42 -19.55
C ASP A 165 -0.09 -15.67 -19.85
N THR A 166 0.56 -16.78 -20.21
CA THR A 166 -0.09 -18.06 -20.59
C THR A 166 -0.82 -18.75 -19.43
N ARG A 167 -0.63 -18.27 -18.21
CA ARG A 167 -1.27 -18.76 -16.98
C ARG A 167 -2.07 -17.68 -16.25
N THR A 168 -2.30 -16.55 -16.91
CA THR A 168 -3.07 -15.43 -16.38
C THR A 168 -4.53 -15.51 -16.81
N PHE A 169 -5.42 -15.23 -15.87
CA PHE A 169 -6.84 -14.98 -16.08
C PHE A 169 -7.08 -13.49 -15.87
N ILE A 170 -7.85 -12.85 -16.75
CA ILE A 170 -8.47 -11.56 -16.41
C ILE A 170 -9.68 -11.87 -15.54
N VAL A 171 -9.77 -11.24 -14.38
CA VAL A 171 -10.86 -11.47 -13.42
C VAL A 171 -11.70 -10.21 -13.26
N GLU A 172 -13.00 -10.40 -13.08
CA GLU A 172 -13.96 -9.36 -12.74
C GLU A 172 -14.86 -9.87 -11.61
N PHE A 173 -14.80 -9.20 -10.47
CA PHE A 173 -15.62 -9.45 -9.29
C PHE A 173 -16.72 -8.41 -9.18
N THR A 174 -17.80 -8.75 -8.49
CA THR A 174 -18.91 -7.84 -8.21
C THR A 174 -18.84 -7.33 -6.77
N ALA A 175 -18.92 -6.03 -6.56
CA ALA A 175 -18.93 -5.43 -5.22
C ALA A 175 -20.01 -4.35 -5.11
N PRO A 176 -20.59 -4.11 -3.93
CA PRO A 176 -21.48 -2.98 -3.75
C PRO A 176 -20.70 -1.67 -3.78
N ARG A 177 -21.38 -0.57 -4.15
CA ARG A 177 -20.84 0.78 -3.94
C ARG A 177 -20.52 1.03 -2.46
N ASP A 178 -19.54 1.87 -2.17
CA ASP A 178 -19.20 2.18 -0.77
C ASP A 178 -20.21 3.12 -0.10
N SER A 179 -20.06 3.30 1.21
CA SER A 179 -20.93 4.16 2.01
C SER A 179 -20.93 5.62 1.55
N PHE A 180 -19.79 6.16 1.09
CA PHE A 180 -19.73 7.55 0.60
C PHE A 180 -20.53 7.72 -0.69
N GLU A 181 -20.33 6.82 -1.67
CA GLU A 181 -21.05 6.83 -2.94
C GLU A 181 -22.56 6.68 -2.75
N GLN A 182 -22.99 5.77 -1.88
CA GLN A 182 -24.40 5.56 -1.58
C GLN A 182 -25.00 6.77 -0.84
N GLN A 183 -24.35 7.25 0.22
CA GLN A 183 -24.95 8.24 1.11
C GLN A 183 -24.80 9.68 0.60
N HIS A 184 -23.68 10.02 -0.06
CA HIS A 184 -23.37 11.39 -0.48
C HIS A 184 -23.55 11.59 -1.98
N LEU A 185 -23.16 10.61 -2.80
CA LEU A 185 -23.32 10.70 -4.27
C LEU A 185 -24.65 10.13 -4.77
N LYS A 186 -25.43 9.47 -3.90
CA LYS A 186 -26.73 8.85 -4.21
C LYS A 186 -26.65 7.83 -5.34
N LEU A 187 -25.50 7.18 -5.49
CA LEU A 187 -25.29 6.15 -6.49
C LEU A 187 -25.81 4.81 -5.96
N THR A 188 -26.42 4.03 -6.85
CA THR A 188 -26.99 2.71 -6.53
C THR A 188 -26.38 1.61 -7.40
N GLY A 189 -26.70 0.35 -7.07
CA GLY A 189 -26.22 -0.83 -7.80
C GLY A 189 -24.81 -1.26 -7.41
N ASP A 190 -24.31 -2.23 -8.17
CA ASP A 190 -22.99 -2.81 -7.97
C ASP A 190 -21.94 -2.12 -8.86
N ILE A 191 -20.68 -2.30 -8.45
CA ILE A 191 -19.48 -2.00 -9.23
C ILE A 191 -18.75 -3.29 -9.56
N LYS A 192 -17.77 -3.18 -10.46
CA LYS A 192 -16.92 -4.30 -10.87
C LYS A 192 -15.48 -4.06 -10.45
N LEU A 193 -14.87 -5.01 -9.76
CA LEU A 193 -13.44 -4.95 -9.42
C LEU A 193 -12.70 -5.84 -10.40
N ARG A 194 -11.67 -5.30 -11.08
CA ARG A 194 -11.03 -5.97 -12.21
C ARG A 194 -9.55 -6.12 -11.97
N GLY A 195 -9.01 -7.23 -12.45
CA GLY A 195 -7.58 -7.41 -12.45
C GLY A 195 -7.08 -8.72 -13.03
N TRP A 196 -5.98 -9.22 -12.48
CA TRP A 196 -5.36 -10.47 -12.88
C TRP A 196 -5.39 -11.49 -11.76
N TYR A 197 -5.71 -12.73 -12.11
CA TYR A 197 -5.35 -13.90 -11.35
C TYR A 197 -4.28 -14.68 -12.13
N ILE A 198 -3.09 -14.78 -11.58
CA ILE A 198 -1.94 -15.44 -12.20
C ILE A 198 -1.72 -16.76 -11.47
N ARG A 199 -1.92 -17.88 -12.16
CA ARG A 199 -1.70 -19.20 -11.55
C ARG A 199 -0.21 -19.44 -11.29
N GLY A 200 0.10 -19.97 -10.12
CA GLY A 200 1.41 -20.46 -9.74
C GLY A 200 1.53 -21.98 -9.88
N GLU A 201 2.76 -22.48 -9.78
CA GLU A 201 3.03 -23.92 -9.84
C GLU A 201 3.01 -24.63 -8.48
N GLY A 202 2.78 -23.87 -7.40
CA GLY A 202 2.95 -24.29 -6.02
C GLY A 202 4.36 -23.99 -5.48
N VAL A 203 4.41 -23.61 -4.21
CA VAL A 203 5.63 -23.27 -3.46
C VAL A 203 6.28 -24.56 -2.97
N ALA A 204 7.52 -24.82 -3.39
CA ALA A 204 8.26 -26.01 -2.98
C ALA A 204 8.82 -25.87 -1.55
N ASP A 205 8.70 -26.94 -0.75
CA ASP A 205 9.45 -27.09 0.49
C ASP A 205 10.86 -27.66 0.26
N ASP A 206 11.62 -27.85 1.34
CA ASP A 206 13.00 -28.35 1.29
C ASP A 206 13.10 -29.80 0.75
N THR A 207 11.96 -30.51 0.64
CA THR A 207 11.86 -31.86 0.06
C THR A 207 11.41 -31.84 -1.40
N GLY A 208 11.08 -30.66 -1.95
CA GLY A 208 10.52 -30.47 -3.28
C GLY A 208 9.00 -30.66 -3.36
N LYS A 209 8.32 -30.95 -2.24
CA LYS A 209 6.86 -31.04 -2.21
C LYS A 209 6.27 -29.64 -2.40
N LYS A 210 5.37 -29.49 -3.37
CA LYS A 210 4.74 -28.21 -3.69
C LYS A 210 3.44 -28.02 -2.90
N THR A 211 3.27 -26.84 -2.31
CA THR A 211 2.04 -26.37 -1.68
C THR A 211 1.46 -25.22 -2.50
N ARG A 212 0.21 -25.35 -2.94
CA ARG A 212 -0.47 -24.24 -3.59
C ARG A 212 -0.78 -23.15 -2.55
N GLY A 213 -0.35 -21.93 -2.82
CA GLY A 213 -0.60 -20.77 -1.97
C GLY A 213 -1.01 -19.57 -2.81
N LEU A 214 -1.88 -18.72 -2.25
CA LEU A 214 -2.37 -17.51 -2.89
C LEU A 214 -1.79 -16.28 -2.20
N VAL A 215 -1.33 -15.31 -2.99
CA VAL A 215 -1.01 -13.97 -2.53
C VAL A 215 -1.96 -12.97 -3.17
N ILE A 216 -2.70 -12.23 -2.35
CA ILE A 216 -3.57 -11.14 -2.80
C ILE A 216 -2.84 -9.83 -2.58
N MET A 217 -2.64 -9.04 -3.63
CA MET A 217 -1.87 -7.80 -3.60
C MET A 217 -2.75 -6.61 -3.96
N ASN A 218 -2.77 -5.58 -3.10
CA ASN A 218 -3.49 -4.32 -3.34
C ASN A 218 -2.53 -3.20 -3.74
N ASN A 219 -2.86 -2.51 -4.84
CA ASN A 219 -2.09 -1.37 -5.34
C ASN A 219 -2.07 -0.19 -4.37
N GLY A 220 -1.09 0.69 -4.57
CA GLY A 220 -0.94 1.95 -3.86
C GLY A 220 -1.95 3.00 -4.28
N GLY A 221 -1.75 4.18 -3.71
CA GLY A 221 -2.61 5.31 -3.96
C GLY A 221 -2.45 5.93 -5.34
N GLY A 222 -3.53 5.98 -6.12
CA GLY A 222 -3.47 6.51 -7.49
C GLY A 222 -2.55 5.66 -8.36
N SER A 223 -2.37 4.38 -7.97
CA SER A 223 -1.65 3.40 -8.75
C SER A 223 -2.67 2.55 -9.50
N GLU A 224 -2.33 2.13 -10.70
CA GLU A 224 -3.15 1.33 -11.59
C GLU A 224 -2.25 0.28 -12.21
N PHE A 225 -2.43 -0.98 -11.82
CA PHE A 225 -1.41 -1.99 -12.13
C PHE A 225 -1.32 -2.28 -13.65
N THR A 226 -2.33 -1.87 -14.42
CA THR A 226 -2.32 -1.93 -15.90
C THR A 226 -1.81 -0.66 -16.60
N ALA A 227 -1.41 0.38 -15.85
CA ALA A 227 -0.84 1.60 -16.42
C ALA A 227 0.58 1.40 -16.96
N ILE A 228 0.93 2.17 -17.99
CA ILE A 228 2.27 2.15 -18.61
C ILE A 228 3.27 2.89 -17.71
N ASP A 229 4.42 2.25 -17.48
CA ASP A 229 5.64 2.87 -16.94
C ASP A 229 6.76 2.68 -17.97
N ASN A 230 7.03 3.70 -18.77
CA ASN A 230 8.04 3.62 -19.81
C ASN A 230 9.44 3.83 -19.21
N PRO A 231 10.40 2.93 -19.43
CA PRO A 231 11.76 3.09 -18.90
C PRO A 231 12.51 4.31 -19.45
N LYS A 232 12.01 4.95 -20.51
CA LYS A 232 12.54 6.23 -21.02
C LYS A 232 12.16 7.44 -20.16
N THR A 233 11.09 7.35 -19.37
CA THR A 233 10.71 8.43 -18.45
C THR A 233 11.75 8.50 -17.34
N ALA A 234 12.37 9.68 -17.19
CA ALA A 234 13.32 9.92 -16.12
C ALA A 234 12.64 9.72 -14.75
N PRO A 235 13.28 9.10 -13.75
CA PRO A 235 12.65 8.75 -12.48
C PRO A 235 12.30 9.97 -11.60
N PHE A 236 12.94 11.11 -11.83
CA PHE A 236 12.74 12.37 -11.12
C PHE A 236 13.09 13.56 -12.01
N THR A 237 12.65 14.74 -11.60
CA THR A 237 13.04 16.03 -12.17
C THR A 237 13.78 16.87 -11.13
N VAL A 238 14.58 17.82 -11.59
CA VAL A 238 15.29 18.79 -10.75
C VAL A 238 14.85 20.19 -11.12
N ASP A 239 14.34 20.94 -10.16
CA ASP A 239 14.04 22.36 -10.33
C ASP A 239 15.36 23.15 -10.44
N LYS A 240 15.56 23.87 -11.54
CA LYS A 240 16.83 24.59 -11.78
C LYS A 240 17.02 25.81 -10.88
N THR A 241 15.95 26.30 -10.26
CA THR A 241 15.97 27.51 -9.42
C THR A 241 16.25 27.13 -7.97
N SER A 242 15.51 26.17 -7.42
CA SER A 242 15.70 25.72 -6.03
C SER A 242 16.72 24.60 -5.88
N GLY A 243 16.99 23.84 -6.95
CA GLY A 243 17.78 22.61 -6.87
C GLY A 243 16.99 21.42 -6.30
N ASP A 244 15.68 21.57 -6.08
CA ASP A 244 14.85 20.52 -5.48
C ASP A 244 14.53 19.40 -6.48
N TYR A 245 14.56 18.18 -5.96
CA TYR A 245 14.19 16.98 -6.68
C TYR A 245 12.71 16.66 -6.47
N SER A 246 12.01 16.33 -7.54
CA SER A 246 10.62 15.88 -7.51
C SER A 246 10.46 14.53 -8.19
N PRO A 247 9.56 13.65 -7.73
CA PRO A 247 9.23 12.44 -8.47
C PRO A 247 8.81 12.75 -9.90
N ALA A 248 9.10 11.82 -10.83
CA ALA A 248 8.48 11.88 -12.14
C ALA A 248 6.95 11.86 -12.02
N LYS A 249 6.33 12.57 -12.96
CA LYS A 249 4.88 12.58 -13.22
C LYS A 249 4.61 11.83 -14.52
N ASN A 250 3.33 11.62 -14.81
CA ASN A 250 2.90 11.15 -16.12
C ASN A 250 3.38 12.10 -17.23
N ASP A 251 3.63 11.54 -18.41
CA ASP A 251 4.10 12.22 -19.60
C ASP A 251 3.50 11.59 -20.87
N ASP A 252 3.99 11.97 -22.04
CA ASP A 252 3.45 11.50 -23.33
C ASP A 252 3.70 10.00 -23.59
N VAL A 253 4.52 9.33 -22.79
CA VAL A 253 4.88 7.91 -22.96
C VAL A 253 4.63 7.05 -21.72
N THR A 254 4.37 7.67 -20.56
CA THR A 254 4.15 7.03 -19.26
C THR A 254 2.85 7.53 -18.64
N GLU A 255 2.01 6.57 -18.26
CA GLU A 255 0.76 6.82 -17.55
C GLU A 255 1.03 6.90 -16.03
N GLU A 256 1.83 5.98 -15.49
CA GLU A 256 2.19 5.97 -14.07
C GLU A 256 3.67 5.61 -13.84
N PRO A 257 4.52 6.57 -13.46
CA PRO A 257 5.90 6.28 -13.14
C PRO A 257 6.03 5.33 -11.95
N GLY A 258 6.88 4.30 -12.06
CA GLY A 258 7.24 3.38 -10.99
C GLY A 258 6.34 2.14 -10.87
N ILE A 259 5.20 2.07 -11.56
CA ILE A 259 4.27 0.94 -11.42
C ILE A 259 4.88 -0.38 -11.93
N ARG A 260 5.91 -0.34 -12.78
CA ARG A 260 6.65 -1.54 -13.21
C ARG A 260 7.30 -2.29 -12.05
N TYR A 261 7.71 -1.60 -10.99
CA TYR A 261 8.29 -2.24 -9.81
C TYR A 261 7.22 -3.03 -9.04
N TRP A 262 5.99 -2.50 -8.99
CA TRP A 262 4.87 -3.23 -8.39
C TRP A 262 4.56 -4.51 -9.17
N ARG A 263 4.50 -4.44 -10.51
CA ARG A 263 4.39 -5.63 -11.38
C ARG A 263 5.58 -6.58 -11.23
N GLY A 264 6.78 -6.05 -10.97
CA GLY A 264 7.98 -6.82 -10.62
C GLY A 264 7.77 -7.72 -9.40
N PHE A 265 7.18 -7.20 -8.32
CA PHE A 265 6.89 -8.01 -7.13
C PHE A 265 5.87 -9.12 -7.41
N LEU A 266 4.86 -8.85 -8.24
CA LEU A 266 3.90 -9.88 -8.68
C LEU A 266 4.61 -10.98 -9.47
N SER A 267 5.56 -10.59 -10.33
CA SER A 267 6.37 -11.52 -11.11
C SER A 267 7.24 -12.40 -10.20
N ASP A 268 7.89 -11.81 -9.19
CA ASP A 268 8.73 -12.53 -8.24
C ASP A 268 7.92 -13.55 -7.42
N LEU A 269 6.75 -13.15 -6.92
CA LEU A 269 5.83 -14.05 -6.20
C LEU A 269 5.34 -15.18 -7.11
N ASN A 270 4.92 -14.89 -8.34
CA ASN A 270 4.45 -15.94 -9.22
C ASN A 270 5.58 -16.89 -9.68
N ALA A 271 6.79 -16.37 -9.91
CA ALA A 271 7.97 -17.16 -10.20
C ALA A 271 8.37 -18.08 -9.03
N ALA A 272 8.08 -17.68 -7.79
CA ALA A 272 8.24 -18.51 -6.59
C ALA A 272 7.14 -19.59 -6.42
N GLY A 273 6.20 -19.67 -7.35
CA GLY A 273 5.16 -20.71 -7.40
C GLY A 273 3.83 -20.31 -6.78
N PHE A 274 3.65 -19.06 -6.35
CA PHE A 274 2.38 -18.60 -5.80
C PHE A 274 1.35 -18.30 -6.89
N ASP A 275 0.09 -18.61 -6.60
CA ASP A 275 -1.01 -17.90 -7.25
C ASP A 275 -0.95 -16.44 -6.80
N VAL A 276 -1.17 -15.50 -7.72
CA VAL A 276 -1.18 -14.07 -7.42
C VAL A 276 -2.50 -13.47 -7.90
N LEU A 277 -3.26 -12.88 -6.97
CA LEU A 277 -4.42 -12.05 -7.29
C LEU A 277 -4.03 -10.58 -7.11
N ILE A 278 -4.27 -9.78 -8.14
CA ILE A 278 -4.26 -8.33 -8.04
C ILE A 278 -5.49 -7.77 -8.72
N THR A 279 -6.15 -6.83 -8.06
CA THR A 279 -7.19 -5.98 -8.64
C THR A 279 -6.79 -4.53 -8.50
N ASP A 280 -7.21 -3.68 -9.43
CA ASP A 280 -7.21 -2.26 -9.12
C ASP A 280 -8.26 -2.04 -8.04
N ARG A 281 -7.91 -1.29 -6.99
CA ARG A 281 -8.85 -0.90 -5.94
C ARG A 281 -10.09 -0.24 -6.55
N ARG A 282 -11.25 -0.36 -5.88
CA ARG A 282 -12.43 0.43 -6.22
C ARG A 282 -12.06 1.90 -6.43
N GLY A 283 -12.64 2.55 -7.43
CA GLY A 283 -12.32 3.94 -7.74
C GLY A 283 -11.00 4.17 -8.49
N ASN A 284 -10.19 3.14 -8.77
CA ASN A 284 -8.91 3.25 -9.51
C ASN A 284 -8.86 2.34 -10.75
N GLY A 285 -8.04 2.73 -11.73
CA GLY A 285 -7.66 1.94 -12.91
C GLY A 285 -8.78 1.36 -13.71
N ILE A 286 -8.83 0.03 -13.78
CA ILE A 286 -9.86 -0.71 -14.54
C ILE A 286 -11.06 -1.13 -13.66
N SER A 287 -11.06 -0.79 -12.38
CA SER A 287 -12.17 -1.11 -11.46
C SER A 287 -13.22 0.01 -11.40
N GLY A 288 -14.49 -0.36 -11.22
CA GLY A 288 -15.58 0.58 -11.05
C GLY A 288 -15.52 1.35 -9.72
N GLY A 289 -16.50 2.23 -9.52
CA GLY A 289 -16.56 3.12 -8.36
C GLY A 289 -15.96 4.50 -8.63
N ARG A 290 -16.36 5.46 -7.80
CA ARG A 290 -15.98 6.87 -7.89
C ARG A 290 -14.94 7.24 -6.85
N ASN A 291 -14.97 6.65 -5.66
CA ASN A 291 -14.02 6.97 -4.59
C ASN A 291 -13.11 5.78 -4.27
N GLY A 292 -11.78 5.99 -4.27
CA GLY A 292 -10.80 4.96 -3.96
C GLY A 292 -10.10 5.14 -2.60
N PHE A 293 -10.74 5.84 -1.66
CA PHE A 293 -10.13 6.18 -0.37
C PHE A 293 -10.66 5.36 0.80
N ASN A 294 -11.82 4.68 0.69
CA ASN A 294 -12.36 3.87 1.77
C ASN A 294 -11.56 2.57 1.95
N THR A 295 -10.49 2.61 2.74
CA THR A 295 -9.56 1.48 2.92
C THR A 295 -10.17 0.35 3.74
N ALA A 296 -11.11 0.65 4.64
CA ALA A 296 -11.86 -0.37 5.37
C ALA A 296 -12.84 -1.13 4.48
N GLU A 297 -13.45 -0.45 3.51
CA GLU A 297 -14.31 -1.10 2.51
C GLU A 297 -13.50 -1.87 1.46
N GLN A 298 -12.30 -1.40 1.10
CA GLN A 298 -11.34 -2.19 0.30
C GLN A 298 -10.93 -3.49 1.02
N ALA A 299 -10.85 -3.51 2.35
CA ALA A 299 -10.67 -4.76 3.08
C ALA A 299 -11.88 -5.71 2.92
N ASN A 300 -13.11 -5.16 2.89
CA ASN A 300 -14.30 -5.95 2.60
C ASN A 300 -14.28 -6.50 1.17
N ASP A 301 -13.66 -5.81 0.21
CA ASP A 301 -13.49 -6.30 -1.15
C ASP A 301 -12.66 -7.57 -1.21
N ILE A 302 -11.56 -7.62 -0.48
CA ILE A 302 -10.71 -8.83 -0.40
C ILE A 302 -11.53 -10.04 0.12
N PHE A 303 -12.40 -9.84 1.12
CA PHE A 303 -13.30 -10.91 1.58
C PHE A 303 -14.30 -11.34 0.50
N ARG A 304 -14.84 -10.40 -0.30
CA ARG A 304 -15.75 -10.70 -1.40
C ARG A 304 -15.04 -11.40 -2.54
N GLU A 305 -13.85 -10.98 -2.91
CA GLU A 305 -13.00 -11.62 -3.91
C GLU A 305 -12.75 -13.08 -3.52
N LEU A 306 -12.34 -13.34 -2.28
CA LEU A 306 -12.16 -14.71 -1.75
C LEU A 306 -13.45 -15.53 -1.80
N ASP A 307 -14.59 -14.96 -1.42
CA ASP A 307 -15.88 -15.66 -1.48
C ASP A 307 -16.33 -15.96 -2.93
N GLN A 308 -16.04 -15.05 -3.86
CA GLN A 308 -16.37 -15.20 -5.28
C GLN A 308 -15.44 -16.18 -6.00
N LEU A 309 -14.17 -16.22 -5.61
CA LEU A 309 -13.25 -17.28 -6.02
C LEU A 309 -13.74 -18.66 -5.58
N GLU A 310 -14.33 -18.75 -4.39
CA GLU A 310 -14.87 -20.00 -3.85
C GLU A 310 -16.20 -20.42 -4.52
N THR A 311 -17.13 -19.47 -4.64
CA THR A 311 -18.54 -19.76 -4.99
C THR A 311 -18.90 -19.47 -6.45
N GLY A 312 -18.13 -18.61 -7.12
CA GLY A 312 -18.41 -18.08 -8.45
C GLY A 312 -19.48 -16.98 -8.50
N LYS A 313 -20.17 -16.67 -7.40
CA LYS A 313 -21.32 -15.75 -7.40
C LYS A 313 -20.89 -14.30 -7.60
N GLY A 314 -21.02 -13.78 -8.82
CA GLY A 314 -20.56 -12.43 -9.18
C GLY A 314 -19.16 -12.40 -9.81
N LEU A 315 -18.58 -13.57 -10.09
CA LEU A 315 -17.30 -13.73 -10.76
C LEU A 315 -17.49 -13.94 -12.26
N ARG A 316 -16.68 -13.20 -13.04
CA ARG A 316 -16.48 -13.40 -14.48
C ARG A 316 -14.98 -13.45 -14.76
N VAL A 317 -14.56 -14.32 -15.68
CA VAL A 317 -13.14 -14.51 -16.01
C VAL A 317 -12.93 -14.69 -17.50
N LEU A 318 -11.85 -14.14 -18.02
CA LEU A 318 -11.29 -14.47 -19.32
C LEU A 318 -10.07 -15.37 -19.11
N GLY A 319 -10.16 -16.62 -19.53
CA GLY A 319 -9.10 -17.60 -19.42
C GLY A 319 -7.86 -17.26 -20.29
N PRO A 320 -6.72 -17.92 -20.04
CA PRO A 320 -5.54 -17.81 -20.90
C PRO A 320 -5.79 -18.35 -22.32
N ASP A 321 -6.83 -19.16 -22.52
CA ASP A 321 -7.30 -19.64 -23.82
C ASP A 321 -8.17 -18.62 -24.57
N GLY A 322 -8.38 -17.42 -24.00
CA GLY A 322 -9.20 -16.37 -24.58
C GLY A 322 -10.71 -16.62 -24.45
N LYS A 323 -11.15 -17.57 -23.64
CA LYS A 323 -12.57 -17.86 -23.42
C LYS A 323 -13.08 -17.20 -22.15
N GLU A 324 -14.22 -16.53 -22.27
CA GLU A 324 -14.92 -15.97 -21.13
C GLU A 324 -15.80 -17.04 -20.45
N SER A 325 -15.85 -16.99 -19.13
CA SER A 325 -16.78 -17.78 -18.33
C SER A 325 -17.22 -17.00 -17.10
N GLU A 326 -18.35 -17.39 -16.52
CA GLU A 326 -18.93 -16.75 -15.34
C GLU A 326 -19.41 -17.78 -14.33
N GLY A 327 -19.72 -17.32 -13.11
CA GLY A 327 -20.37 -18.15 -12.12
C GLY A 327 -19.49 -19.32 -11.64
N ASP A 328 -20.14 -20.46 -11.40
CA ASP A 328 -19.47 -21.68 -10.95
C ASP A 328 -18.43 -22.19 -11.97
N THR A 329 -18.64 -21.99 -13.27
CA THR A 329 -17.66 -22.35 -14.31
C THR A 329 -16.37 -21.55 -14.17
N ALA A 330 -16.49 -20.24 -13.97
CA ALA A 330 -15.35 -19.36 -13.70
C ALA A 330 -14.60 -19.77 -12.43
N ALA A 331 -15.33 -19.99 -11.33
CA ALA A 331 -14.73 -20.42 -10.07
C ALA A 331 -14.07 -21.79 -10.16
N LYS A 332 -14.65 -22.76 -10.89
CA LYS A 332 -14.01 -24.07 -11.13
C LYS A 332 -12.71 -23.94 -11.91
N ALA A 333 -12.68 -23.08 -12.93
CA ALA A 333 -11.49 -22.83 -13.71
C ALA A 333 -10.34 -22.28 -12.86
N LEU A 334 -10.63 -21.40 -11.90
CA LEU A 334 -9.65 -20.85 -10.96
C LEU A 334 -9.27 -21.81 -9.84
N ARG A 335 -10.25 -22.52 -9.27
CA ARG A 335 -10.07 -23.49 -8.17
C ARG A 335 -9.20 -24.67 -8.54
N ASP A 336 -9.22 -25.14 -9.78
CA ASP A 336 -8.37 -26.25 -10.24
C ASP A 336 -8.38 -27.45 -9.25
N GLY A 337 -9.58 -27.81 -8.78
CA GLY A 337 -9.80 -28.90 -7.83
C GLY A 337 -9.56 -28.59 -6.34
N ALA A 338 -9.06 -27.40 -5.98
CA ALA A 338 -8.83 -26.99 -4.58
C ALA A 338 -9.78 -25.86 -4.15
N SER A 339 -10.31 -25.94 -2.92
CA SER A 339 -11.08 -24.86 -2.32
C SER A 339 -10.17 -23.69 -1.95
N PHE A 340 -10.61 -22.46 -2.23
CA PHE A 340 -9.93 -21.24 -1.77
C PHE A 340 -10.02 -21.06 -0.25
N ARG A 341 -10.87 -21.84 0.43
CA ARG A 341 -10.91 -21.92 1.89
C ARG A 341 -9.82 -22.82 2.48
N ASP A 342 -9.25 -23.71 1.67
CA ASP A 342 -8.24 -24.67 2.10
C ASP A 342 -6.82 -24.26 1.69
N ILE A 343 -6.67 -23.49 0.60
CA ILE A 343 -5.35 -22.98 0.23
C ILE A 343 -4.90 -21.90 1.21
N PRO A 344 -3.65 -21.94 1.70
CA PRO A 344 -3.12 -20.87 2.54
C PRO A 344 -2.93 -19.56 1.74
N VAL A 345 -3.28 -18.43 2.37
CA VAL A 345 -3.37 -17.10 1.73
C VAL A 345 -2.51 -16.08 2.47
N ILE A 346 -1.78 -15.26 1.72
CA ILE A 346 -1.15 -14.03 2.19
C ILE A 346 -1.87 -12.83 1.58
N VAL A 347 -2.09 -11.78 2.36
CA VAL A 347 -2.67 -10.53 1.86
C VAL A 347 -1.62 -9.43 1.99
N GLY A 348 -1.42 -8.65 0.93
CA GLY A 348 -0.42 -7.60 0.92
C GLY A 348 -0.90 -6.34 0.22
N GLY A 349 -0.19 -5.25 0.45
CA GLY A 349 -0.44 -4.02 -0.29
C GLY A 349 0.61 -2.94 -0.09
N TYR A 350 0.68 -2.05 -1.06
CA TYR A 350 1.55 -0.87 -1.05
C TYR A 350 0.78 0.35 -0.53
N SER A 351 1.38 1.16 0.35
CA SER A 351 0.86 2.47 0.73
C SER A 351 -0.60 2.37 1.19
N ARG A 352 -1.56 3.01 0.51
CA ARG A 352 -3.00 2.86 0.79
C ARG A 352 -3.49 1.40 0.78
N GLY A 353 -2.99 0.56 -0.12
CA GLY A 353 -3.28 -0.87 -0.14
C GLY A 353 -2.81 -1.61 1.12
N SER A 354 -1.76 -1.11 1.78
CA SER A 354 -1.34 -1.64 3.09
C SER A 354 -2.35 -1.34 4.20
N TYR A 355 -3.13 -0.26 4.09
CA TYR A 355 -4.17 0.09 5.06
C TYR A 355 -5.37 -0.85 4.92
N ALA A 356 -5.76 -1.16 3.67
CA ALA A 356 -6.75 -2.19 3.39
C ALA A 356 -6.31 -3.57 3.91
N THR A 357 -5.04 -3.92 3.74
CA THR A 357 -4.45 -5.15 4.28
C THR A 357 -4.53 -5.18 5.81
N GLN A 358 -4.19 -4.09 6.49
CA GLN A 358 -4.30 -3.96 7.94
C GLN A 358 -5.75 -4.12 8.42
N TRP A 359 -6.70 -3.45 7.77
CA TRP A 359 -8.12 -3.60 8.08
C TRP A 359 -8.62 -5.02 7.84
N PHE A 360 -8.18 -5.67 6.77
CA PHE A 360 -8.53 -7.05 6.47
C PHE A 360 -8.09 -7.99 7.60
N MET A 361 -6.84 -7.86 8.04
CA MET A 361 -6.31 -8.68 9.13
C MET A 361 -7.05 -8.43 10.44
N HIS A 362 -7.34 -7.17 10.78
CA HIS A 362 -8.15 -6.83 11.96
C HIS A 362 -9.55 -7.46 11.89
N LYS A 363 -10.23 -7.30 10.75
CA LYS A 363 -11.55 -7.91 10.48
C LYS A 363 -11.53 -9.43 10.54
N ASN A 364 -10.45 -10.07 10.12
CA ASN A 364 -10.34 -11.53 10.12
C ASN A 364 -10.05 -12.12 11.51
N PHE A 365 -9.22 -11.45 12.33
CA PHE A 365 -8.69 -12.02 13.58
C PHE A 365 -9.20 -11.37 14.87
N VAL A 366 -9.81 -10.18 14.79
CA VAL A 366 -10.17 -9.38 15.99
C VAL A 366 -11.67 -9.13 16.02
N GLU A 367 -12.16 -8.29 15.11
CA GLU A 367 -13.56 -7.90 15.02
C GLU A 367 -13.84 -7.31 13.64
N ASN A 368 -15.03 -7.57 13.10
CA ASN A 368 -15.42 -7.02 11.82
C ASN A 368 -16.36 -5.81 12.02
N CYS A 369 -15.75 -4.62 12.03
CA CYS A 369 -16.43 -3.33 12.13
C CYS A 369 -16.35 -2.53 10.83
N ASN A 370 -17.40 -1.78 10.52
CA ASN A 370 -17.43 -0.79 9.43
C ASN A 370 -17.45 0.62 10.03
N TYR A 371 -16.27 1.22 10.19
CA TYR A 371 -16.08 2.52 10.83
C TYR A 371 -16.43 3.72 9.94
N ASP A 372 -16.69 3.48 8.65
CA ASP A 372 -17.19 4.45 7.68
C ASP A 372 -18.67 4.81 7.90
N LEU A 373 -19.31 4.26 8.92
CA LEU A 373 -20.65 4.63 9.35
C LEU A 373 -20.58 5.53 10.60
N ALA A 374 -21.53 6.47 10.71
CA ALA A 374 -21.65 7.34 11.87
C ALA A 374 -21.84 6.54 13.18
N LYS A 375 -22.55 5.40 13.08
CA LYS A 375 -22.66 4.38 14.11
C LYS A 375 -22.12 3.06 13.55
N PRO A 376 -20.86 2.69 13.87
CA PRO A 376 -20.27 1.46 13.36
C PRO A 376 -21.08 0.24 13.81
N THR A 377 -21.38 -0.65 12.86
CA THR A 377 -21.86 -2.00 13.19
C THR A 377 -20.66 -2.91 13.29
N CYS A 378 -20.46 -3.50 14.47
CA CYS A 378 -19.39 -4.45 14.73
C CYS A 378 -19.95 -5.86 14.88
N SER A 379 -19.24 -6.83 14.33
CA SER A 379 -19.52 -8.26 14.44
C SER A 379 -18.25 -9.00 14.85
N LYS A 380 -18.39 -10.29 15.17
CA LYS A 380 -17.23 -11.14 15.46
C LYS A 380 -16.28 -11.17 14.25
N ALA A 381 -15.02 -11.46 14.53
CA ALA A 381 -14.01 -11.66 13.50
C ALA A 381 -14.51 -12.67 12.43
N VAL A 382 -14.15 -12.44 11.16
CA VAL A 382 -14.56 -13.34 10.05
C VAL A 382 -14.02 -14.76 10.25
N GLY A 383 -12.80 -14.89 10.77
CA GLY A 383 -12.25 -16.17 11.24
C GLY A 383 -11.75 -17.11 10.14
N LEU A 384 -11.31 -16.60 8.99
CA LEU A 384 -10.68 -17.41 7.94
C LEU A 384 -9.33 -17.94 8.43
N GLN A 385 -9.25 -19.26 8.64
CA GLN A 385 -8.08 -19.95 9.22
C GLN A 385 -6.92 -20.15 8.23
N ASN A 386 -7.21 -20.03 6.94
CA ASN A 386 -6.24 -20.20 5.87
C ASN A 386 -5.44 -18.92 5.59
N ILE A 387 -5.81 -17.77 6.16
CA ILE A 387 -4.98 -16.55 6.11
C ILE A 387 -3.73 -16.76 6.98
N LYS A 388 -2.53 -16.64 6.39
CA LYS A 388 -1.25 -16.94 7.02
C LYS A 388 -0.40 -15.72 7.36
N GLY A 389 -0.72 -14.55 6.82
CA GLY A 389 -0.02 -13.33 7.20
C GLY A 389 -0.29 -12.15 6.28
N ALA A 390 0.33 -11.02 6.63
CA ALA A 390 0.21 -9.76 5.93
C ALA A 390 1.57 -9.24 5.43
N ILE A 391 1.60 -8.67 4.22
CA ILE A 391 2.75 -7.91 3.68
C ILE A 391 2.38 -6.43 3.60
N LEU A 392 3.04 -5.60 4.40
CA LEU A 392 2.84 -4.16 4.44
C LEU A 392 4.02 -3.44 3.79
N TYR A 393 3.86 -2.98 2.54
CA TYR A 393 4.90 -2.22 1.82
C TYR A 393 4.61 -0.72 1.88
N GLY A 394 5.58 0.09 2.31
CA GLY A 394 5.44 1.52 2.54
C GLY A 394 4.27 1.92 3.47
N PRO A 395 4.07 1.27 4.64
CA PRO A 395 2.82 1.43 5.38
C PRO A 395 2.81 2.63 6.34
N ASN A 396 1.61 2.88 6.88
CA ASN A 396 1.39 3.44 8.21
C ASN A 396 0.90 2.29 9.07
N SER A 397 1.84 1.53 9.61
CA SER A 397 1.59 0.26 10.29
C SER A 397 1.24 0.44 11.76
N ALA A 398 1.57 1.59 12.35
CA ALA A 398 1.31 1.91 13.75
C ALA A 398 0.14 2.89 13.93
N GLY A 399 -0.59 3.15 12.84
CA GLY A 399 -1.80 3.96 12.84
C GLY A 399 -1.55 5.45 13.06
N LEU A 400 -2.64 6.16 13.38
CA LEU A 400 -2.69 7.63 13.46
C LEU A 400 -1.72 8.25 14.47
N GLY A 401 -1.36 7.53 15.53
CA GLY A 401 -0.49 8.05 16.59
C GLY A 401 0.94 8.37 16.13
N TYR A 402 1.41 7.73 15.06
CA TYR A 402 2.75 7.95 14.50
C TYR A 402 2.74 8.85 13.25
N ARG A 403 1.56 9.37 12.87
CA ARG A 403 1.39 10.31 11.75
C ARG A 403 1.52 11.76 12.18
N LEU A 404 1.40 12.68 11.23
CA LEU A 404 1.29 14.12 11.49
C LEU A 404 0.06 14.43 12.36
N ALA A 405 0.24 15.30 13.36
CA ALA A 405 -0.83 15.75 14.22
C ALA A 405 -2.00 16.38 13.43
N GLY A 406 -3.23 16.13 13.86
CA GLY A 406 -4.45 16.60 13.19
C GLY A 406 -5.01 15.63 12.15
N HIS A 407 -4.23 14.65 11.69
CA HIS A 407 -4.75 13.59 10.81
C HIS A 407 -5.83 12.73 11.49
N ASP A 408 -5.78 12.64 12.81
CA ASP A 408 -6.78 11.99 13.64
C ASP A 408 -8.13 12.71 13.64
N ALA A 409 -8.14 14.04 13.74
CA ALA A 409 -9.36 14.83 13.58
C ALA A 409 -9.91 14.75 12.15
N VAL A 410 -9.02 14.72 11.13
CA VAL A 410 -9.40 14.51 9.72
C VAL A 410 -10.05 13.14 9.53
N GLU A 411 -9.50 12.07 10.10
CA GLU A 411 -10.09 10.74 10.07
C GLU A 411 -11.46 10.71 10.78
N GLY A 412 -11.59 11.38 11.93
CA GLY A 412 -12.88 11.54 12.60
C GLY A 412 -13.92 12.23 11.71
N ALA A 413 -13.53 13.28 10.97
CA ALA A 413 -14.40 13.94 10.00
C ALA A 413 -14.76 13.04 8.82
N LEU A 414 -13.82 12.24 8.29
CA LEU A 414 -14.07 11.27 7.22
C LEU A 414 -15.16 10.27 7.61
N ARG A 415 -15.03 9.68 8.80
CA ARG A 415 -15.96 8.65 9.29
C ARG A 415 -17.35 9.20 9.62
N VAL A 416 -17.42 10.40 10.19
CA VAL A 416 -18.69 10.98 10.68
C VAL A 416 -19.41 11.81 9.62
N ALA A 417 -18.68 12.60 8.84
CA ALA A 417 -19.28 13.57 7.91
C ALA A 417 -19.27 13.10 6.45
N LEU A 418 -18.36 12.20 6.08
CA LEU A 418 -18.17 11.76 4.69
C LEU A 418 -18.35 10.26 4.50
N ASN A 419 -18.72 9.52 5.55
CA ASN A 419 -18.97 8.09 5.50
C ASN A 419 -17.89 7.28 4.76
N THR A 420 -16.63 7.57 5.07
CA THR A 420 -15.47 6.86 4.52
C THR A 420 -14.40 6.70 5.60
N THR A 421 -13.47 5.77 5.39
CA THR A 421 -12.36 5.49 6.31
C THR A 421 -11.06 5.51 5.52
N TYR A 422 -10.10 6.33 5.91
CA TYR A 422 -8.84 6.43 5.16
C TYR A 422 -7.69 5.79 5.92
N TYR A 423 -7.39 6.32 7.11
CA TYR A 423 -6.30 5.85 7.94
C TYR A 423 -6.73 4.68 8.82
N VAL A 424 -5.74 3.83 9.12
CA VAL A 424 -5.82 2.83 10.17
C VAL A 424 -5.71 3.55 11.50
N ASP A 425 -6.70 3.38 12.36
CA ASP A 425 -6.64 3.88 13.74
C ASP A 425 -5.91 2.88 14.65
N SER A 426 -5.74 3.23 15.92
CA SER A 426 -4.90 2.44 16.82
C SER A 426 -5.45 1.06 17.22
N VAL A 427 -6.72 0.74 16.93
CA VAL A 427 -7.28 -0.58 17.28
C VAL A 427 -6.54 -1.70 16.56
N VAL A 428 -6.00 -1.42 15.37
CA VAL A 428 -5.26 -2.40 14.58
C VAL A 428 -3.88 -2.72 15.17
N PRO A 429 -2.94 -1.76 15.33
CA PRO A 429 -1.64 -2.05 15.94
C PRO A 429 -1.76 -2.54 17.39
N ALA A 430 -2.83 -2.21 18.12
CA ALA A 430 -3.10 -2.78 19.45
C ALA A 430 -3.35 -4.30 19.44
N ASN A 431 -3.73 -4.88 18.30
CA ASN A 431 -4.15 -6.27 18.17
C ASN A 431 -3.33 -7.06 17.13
N VAL A 432 -2.22 -6.50 16.64
CA VAL A 432 -1.33 -7.15 15.68
C VAL A 432 -0.68 -8.43 16.25
N ASP A 433 -0.67 -8.57 17.57
CA ASP A 433 -0.20 -9.77 18.27
C ASP A 433 -1.07 -11.01 18.00
N LYS A 434 -2.30 -10.81 17.51
CA LYS A 434 -3.23 -11.87 17.09
C LYS A 434 -3.01 -12.34 15.65
N TRP A 435 -2.16 -11.67 14.87
CA TRP A 435 -1.95 -12.03 13.46
C TRP A 435 -0.98 -13.20 13.34
N PRO A 436 -1.25 -14.17 12.43
CA PRO A 436 -0.39 -15.33 12.22
C PRO A 436 0.98 -14.97 11.64
N GLY A 437 1.06 -13.87 10.89
CA GLY A 437 2.32 -13.31 10.45
C GLY A 437 2.21 -11.88 9.92
N LEU A 438 3.33 -11.17 9.97
CA LEU A 438 3.47 -9.78 9.54
C LEU A 438 4.85 -9.53 8.93
N GLN A 439 4.86 -9.03 7.70
CA GLN A 439 6.03 -8.40 7.10
C GLN A 439 5.81 -6.90 6.93
N ILE A 440 6.84 -6.12 7.26
CA ILE A 440 6.93 -4.69 6.94
C ILE A 440 8.11 -4.46 6.01
N ILE A 441 7.88 -3.81 4.87
CA ILE A 441 8.93 -3.37 3.95
C ILE A 441 8.79 -1.86 3.75
N LYS A 442 9.85 -1.08 3.96
CA LYS A 442 9.74 0.40 3.90
C LYS A 442 11.06 1.09 3.56
N GLY A 443 10.99 2.21 2.85
CA GLY A 443 12.13 3.12 2.69
C GLY A 443 12.48 3.82 4.02
N THR A 444 13.76 4.03 4.32
CA THR A 444 14.15 4.59 5.62
C THR A 444 13.66 6.02 5.86
N TRP A 445 13.39 6.81 4.81
CA TRP A 445 12.80 8.15 4.94
C TRP A 445 11.42 8.30 4.29
N ASP A 446 10.71 7.20 4.10
CA ASP A 446 9.31 7.21 3.70
C ASP A 446 8.49 8.17 4.59
N TYR A 447 7.77 9.10 3.96
CA TYR A 447 7.09 10.19 4.66
C TYR A 447 5.79 9.80 5.36
N VAL A 448 5.27 8.61 5.08
CA VAL A 448 3.94 8.18 5.50
C VAL A 448 3.87 7.98 7.02
N GLU A 449 4.94 7.44 7.60
CA GLU A 449 5.07 7.09 9.02
C GLU A 449 6.57 7.04 9.36
N GLY A 450 6.96 7.55 10.52
CA GLY A 450 8.35 7.44 11.00
C GLY A 450 8.70 5.98 11.35
N LEU A 451 9.97 5.60 11.18
CA LEU A 451 10.40 4.20 11.37
C LEU A 451 10.15 3.67 12.78
N GLU A 452 10.07 4.54 13.79
CA GLU A 452 9.70 4.17 15.16
C GLU A 452 8.33 3.49 15.23
N GLY A 453 7.35 3.95 14.45
CA GLY A 453 6.03 3.35 14.39
C GLY A 453 6.10 1.94 13.80
N SER A 454 6.75 1.79 12.66
CA SER A 454 6.95 0.48 12.03
C SER A 454 7.68 -0.51 12.94
N LEU A 455 8.67 -0.06 13.70
CA LEU A 455 9.37 -0.88 14.68
C LEU A 455 8.49 -1.23 15.89
N ASP A 456 7.63 -0.33 16.35
CA ASP A 456 6.66 -0.60 17.43
C ASP A 456 5.66 -1.69 17.00
N THR A 457 5.05 -1.57 15.83
CA THR A 457 4.15 -2.59 15.29
C THR A 457 4.85 -3.94 15.11
N TYR A 458 6.08 -3.95 14.58
CA TYR A 458 6.89 -5.16 14.46
C TYR A 458 7.15 -5.84 15.82
N ARG A 459 7.40 -5.05 16.88
CA ARG A 459 7.62 -5.58 18.23
C ARG A 459 6.35 -6.16 18.85
N ARG A 460 5.18 -5.54 18.57
CA ARG A 460 3.87 -6.04 19.04
C ARG A 460 3.47 -7.35 18.37
N ALA A 461 3.90 -7.61 17.12
CA ALA A 461 3.60 -8.86 16.42
C ALA A 461 4.26 -10.08 17.11
N LYS A 462 3.47 -11.15 17.27
CA LYS A 462 3.91 -12.43 17.88
C LYS A 462 4.02 -13.59 16.89
N GLY A 463 3.30 -13.52 15.76
CA GLY A 463 3.38 -14.50 14.68
C GLY A 463 4.71 -14.44 13.91
N LEU A 464 4.79 -15.19 12.81
CA LEU A 464 5.94 -15.13 11.90
C LEU A 464 6.13 -13.68 11.45
N LYS A 465 7.32 -13.11 11.63
CA LYS A 465 7.54 -11.69 11.31
C LYS A 465 8.85 -11.40 10.61
N ASP A 466 8.82 -10.34 9.83
CA ASP A 466 9.97 -9.78 9.13
C ASP A 466 9.82 -8.26 9.02
N ILE A 467 10.91 -7.53 9.15
CA ILE A 467 10.96 -6.10 8.87
C ILE A 467 12.21 -5.81 8.04
N SER A 468 12.01 -5.23 6.87
CA SER A 468 13.09 -4.96 5.92
C SER A 468 13.03 -3.50 5.49
N VAL A 469 14.16 -2.80 5.58
CA VAL A 469 14.28 -1.41 5.13
C VAL A 469 15.29 -1.28 4.01
N PHE A 470 15.11 -0.26 3.18
CA PHE A 470 16.05 0.13 2.13
C PHE A 470 16.22 1.65 2.16
N LEU A 471 17.35 2.15 1.67
CA LEU A 471 17.59 3.59 1.61
C LEU A 471 16.79 4.17 0.45
N GLY A 472 15.62 4.70 0.78
CA GLY A 472 14.74 5.30 -0.21
C GLY A 472 13.55 6.05 0.41
N PRO A 473 12.86 6.86 -0.42
CA PRO A 473 11.60 7.50 -0.09
C PRO A 473 10.43 6.51 -0.13
N HIS A 474 9.21 7.02 0.02
CA HIS A 474 7.97 6.23 -0.06
C HIS A 474 7.67 5.73 -1.47
N ILE A 475 7.85 6.63 -2.44
CA ILE A 475 7.47 6.49 -3.84
C ILE A 475 8.30 5.43 -4.58
N LEU A 476 7.72 4.75 -5.57
CA LEU A 476 8.39 3.64 -6.29
C LEU A 476 9.33 4.11 -7.41
N GLN A 477 8.98 5.18 -8.13
CA GLN A 477 9.65 5.56 -9.38
C GLN A 477 11.11 5.99 -9.21
N THR A 478 11.48 6.54 -8.06
CA THR A 478 12.86 6.99 -7.78
C THR A 478 13.75 5.90 -7.22
N GLN A 479 13.18 4.73 -6.94
CA GLN A 479 13.91 3.65 -6.30
C GLN A 479 14.94 3.06 -7.24
N ASN A 480 16.08 2.71 -6.65
CA ASN A 480 17.08 1.91 -7.33
C ASN A 480 16.51 0.51 -7.62
N PRO A 481 16.63 -0.02 -8.86
CA PRO A 481 16.17 -1.37 -9.19
C PRO A 481 16.70 -2.45 -8.23
N ALA A 482 17.90 -2.28 -7.67
CA ALA A 482 18.46 -3.22 -6.71
C ALA A 482 17.74 -3.19 -5.35
N ASN A 483 17.25 -2.02 -4.90
CA ASN A 483 16.38 -1.93 -3.72
C ASN A 483 15.03 -2.61 -3.97
N MET A 484 14.47 -2.46 -5.17
CA MET A 484 13.21 -3.11 -5.53
C MET A 484 13.39 -4.63 -5.63
N LYS A 485 14.49 -5.10 -6.24
CA LYS A 485 14.83 -6.53 -6.22
C LYS A 485 14.96 -7.08 -4.81
N PHE A 486 15.64 -6.35 -3.91
CA PHE A 486 15.73 -6.71 -2.50
C PHE A 486 14.33 -6.83 -1.88
N ALA A 487 13.47 -5.82 -2.04
CA ALA A 487 12.10 -5.85 -1.54
C ALA A 487 11.29 -7.05 -2.04
N GLY A 488 11.34 -7.34 -3.35
CA GLY A 488 10.68 -8.51 -3.95
C GLY A 488 11.18 -9.84 -3.36
N GLN A 489 12.49 -9.98 -3.19
CA GLN A 489 13.09 -11.16 -2.52
C GLN A 489 12.63 -11.32 -1.08
N ARG A 490 12.50 -10.22 -0.33
CA ARG A 490 11.96 -10.24 1.04
C ARG A 490 10.50 -10.66 1.05
N MET A 491 9.67 -10.14 0.14
CA MET A 491 8.26 -10.53 0.01
C MET A 491 8.11 -12.04 -0.22
N VAL A 492 8.87 -12.59 -1.18
CA VAL A 492 8.89 -14.02 -1.47
C VAL A 492 9.33 -14.82 -0.24
N ALA A 493 10.42 -14.42 0.44
CA ALA A 493 10.92 -15.14 1.60
C ALA A 493 9.88 -15.24 2.73
N PHE A 494 9.21 -14.13 3.05
CA PHE A 494 8.15 -14.12 4.06
C PHE A 494 6.94 -14.95 3.63
N ALA A 495 6.45 -14.75 2.40
CA ALA A 495 5.29 -15.48 1.90
C ALA A 495 5.56 -16.99 1.91
N SER A 496 6.75 -17.42 1.48
CA SER A 496 7.12 -18.84 1.45
C SER A 496 7.20 -19.42 2.85
N ALA A 497 7.84 -18.70 3.79
CA ALA A 497 7.91 -19.12 5.18
C ALA A 497 6.51 -19.26 5.82
N ALA A 498 5.62 -18.31 5.56
CA ALA A 498 4.25 -18.31 6.08
C ALA A 498 3.40 -19.46 5.53
N ILE A 499 3.44 -19.70 4.21
CA ILE A 499 2.68 -20.78 3.56
C ILE A 499 3.21 -22.16 3.99
N LEU A 500 4.53 -22.32 4.09
CA LEU A 500 5.16 -23.59 4.47
C LEU A 500 5.19 -23.84 5.98
N GLY A 501 4.64 -22.93 6.80
CA GLY A 501 4.60 -23.07 8.25
C GLY A 501 5.98 -23.05 8.91
N LYS A 502 6.94 -22.32 8.34
CA LYS A 502 8.27 -22.13 8.92
C LYS A 502 8.17 -21.24 10.15
N LYS A 503 9.12 -21.38 11.09
CA LYS A 503 9.16 -20.59 12.32
C LYS A 503 9.83 -19.23 12.15
N GLU A 504 10.68 -19.10 11.13
CA GLU A 504 11.46 -17.90 10.86
C GLU A 504 11.51 -17.66 9.35
N VAL A 505 11.72 -16.40 8.97
CA VAL A 505 11.91 -16.00 7.58
C VAL A 505 13.41 -15.99 7.29
N THR A 506 13.83 -16.73 6.26
CA THR A 506 15.24 -16.77 5.84
C THR A 506 15.76 -15.36 5.58
N GLY A 507 16.87 -14.98 6.21
CA GLY A 507 17.50 -13.68 6.06
C GLY A 507 16.76 -12.51 6.74
N ALA A 508 15.77 -12.79 7.60
CA ALA A 508 15.15 -11.75 8.42
C ALA A 508 16.15 -11.12 9.38
N VAL A 509 15.99 -9.83 9.58
CA VAL A 509 16.70 -9.08 10.61
C VAL A 509 15.79 -8.97 11.83
N ASN A 510 16.37 -9.12 13.02
CA ASN A 510 15.66 -9.00 14.30
C ASN A 510 16.17 -7.78 15.08
N PRO A 511 15.89 -6.56 14.60
CA PRO A 511 16.48 -5.35 15.15
C PRO A 511 16.01 -5.13 16.59
N LYS A 512 16.95 -4.97 17.51
CA LYS A 512 16.67 -4.67 18.92
C LYS A 512 16.24 -3.23 19.11
N ASP A 513 16.71 -2.32 18.26
CA ASP A 513 16.40 -0.90 18.29
C ASP A 513 16.36 -0.28 16.89
N LEU A 514 16.12 1.03 16.84
CA LEU A 514 16.00 1.77 15.59
C LEU A 514 17.33 1.87 14.83
N LYS A 515 18.47 1.88 15.55
CA LYS A 515 19.78 1.94 14.94
C LYS A 515 20.07 0.63 14.20
N GLU A 516 19.83 -0.51 14.85
CA GLU A 516 19.97 -1.82 14.21
C GLU A 516 19.06 -1.96 12.99
N LEU A 517 17.83 -1.41 13.03
CA LEU A 517 16.94 -1.41 11.87
C LEU A 517 17.49 -0.55 10.71
N VAL A 518 17.84 0.70 10.97
CA VAL A 518 18.31 1.61 9.90
C VAL A 518 19.62 1.11 9.29
N THR A 519 20.52 0.60 10.12
CA THR A 519 21.83 0.07 9.67
C THR A 519 21.76 -1.30 9.02
N SER A 520 20.60 -1.98 9.04
CA SER A 520 20.39 -3.21 8.28
C SER A 520 20.01 -2.97 6.81
N ALA A 521 19.81 -1.72 6.39
CA ALA A 521 19.50 -1.40 5.01
C ALA A 521 20.65 -1.81 4.07
N PRO A 522 20.36 -2.39 2.89
CA PRO A 522 21.38 -2.62 1.87
C PRO A 522 22.13 -1.33 1.51
N HIS A 523 23.40 -1.46 1.10
CA HIS A 523 24.27 -0.33 0.74
C HIS A 523 23.94 0.23 -0.65
N ILE A 524 22.67 0.56 -0.86
CA ILE A 524 22.10 0.96 -2.15
C ILE A 524 21.20 2.16 -1.89
N TRP A 525 21.66 3.34 -2.32
CA TRP A 525 20.88 4.56 -2.30
C TRP A 525 19.82 4.56 -3.40
N GLU A 526 18.73 5.30 -3.19
CA GLU A 526 17.79 5.59 -4.28
C GLU A 526 18.45 6.50 -5.32
N LEU A 527 17.88 6.54 -6.52
CA LEU A 527 18.53 7.10 -7.69
C LEU A 527 18.88 8.59 -7.54
N SER A 528 18.07 9.39 -6.84
CA SER A 528 18.35 10.82 -6.69
C SER A 528 19.47 11.12 -5.70
N THR A 529 19.50 10.46 -4.54
CA THR A 529 20.50 10.72 -3.49
C THR A 529 21.83 10.03 -3.81
N ALA A 530 21.82 8.93 -4.58
CA ALA A 530 23.06 8.31 -5.07
C ALA A 530 23.97 9.32 -5.80
N ILE A 531 23.38 10.19 -6.62
CA ILE A 531 24.13 11.24 -7.35
C ILE A 531 24.86 12.19 -6.39
N SER A 532 24.23 12.54 -5.27
CA SER A 532 24.83 13.41 -4.26
C SER A 532 25.72 12.69 -3.25
N ALA A 533 25.64 11.37 -3.13
CA ALA A 533 26.44 10.57 -2.19
C ALA A 533 27.80 10.17 -2.77
N GLU A 534 27.95 10.20 -4.10
CA GLU A 534 29.21 9.92 -4.81
C GLU A 534 30.09 11.16 -5.04
N ASN A 535 29.55 12.36 -4.77
CA ASN A 535 30.26 13.64 -4.78
C ASN A 535 30.55 14.10 -3.35
#